data_AF-A0A954PYM8-F1
#
_entry.id   AF-A0A954PYM8-F1
#
_cell.length_a   1.000
_cell.length_b   1.000
_cell.length_c   1.000
_cell.angle_alpha   90.00
_cell.angle_beta   90.00
_cell.angle_gamma   90.00
#
_symmetry.space_group_name_H-M   'P 1'
#
loop_
_entity.id
_entity.type
_entity.pdbx_description
1 polymer ?
#
loop_
_entity_poly.entity_id
_entity_poly.type
_entity_poly.pdbx_seq_one_letter_code
_entity_poly.pdbx_strand_id
1 'polypeptide(L)'
;MNTPQQPIIESPIETRARETASTSRLSSDPDFLSNVTPNDFPRAWYHFSTKNELLRGPVVKSILGKRLVGFLTKSGQPGVLDNRCIHMGSDLGTGCVVGESLEGSLHHWQF
;
A
#
# COMPACT_ATOMS: atom_id res chain seq x y z
N MET A 1 -52.60 20.42 25.63
CA MET A 1 -52.33 19.49 24.51
C MET A 1 -50.82 19.37 24.41
N ASN A 2 -50.24 18.30 24.97
CA ASN A 2 -48.80 18.17 25.17
C ASN A 2 -48.23 17.26 24.07
N THR A 3 -47.41 17.82 23.18
CA THR A 3 -46.74 17.07 22.12
C THR A 3 -45.63 16.21 22.72
N PRO A 4 -45.62 14.87 22.54
CA PRO A 4 -44.51 14.06 23.01
C PRO A 4 -43.27 14.36 22.15
N GLN A 5 -42.19 14.80 22.79
CA GLN A 5 -40.87 14.86 22.17
C GLN A 5 -40.36 13.44 21.92
N GLN A 6 -40.01 13.13 20.68
CA GLN A 6 -39.32 11.89 20.34
C GLN A 6 -37.87 11.95 20.87
N PRO A 7 -37.31 10.83 21.36
CA PRO A 7 -35.90 10.78 21.76
C PRO A 7 -35.00 10.92 20.52
N ILE A 8 -33.96 11.74 20.63
CA ILE A 8 -32.90 11.88 19.64
C ILE A 8 -32.15 10.54 19.63
N ILE A 9 -32.31 9.76 18.55
CA ILE A 9 -31.50 8.57 18.31
C ILE A 9 -30.19 9.06 17.69
N GLU A 10 -29.15 9.20 18.50
CA GLU A 10 -27.81 9.49 18.00
C GLU A 10 -27.32 8.34 17.11
N SER A 11 -26.71 8.70 15.98
CA SER A 11 -26.30 7.73 14.95
C SER A 11 -25.18 6.80 15.45
N PRO A 12 -25.06 5.57 14.95
CA PRO A 12 -24.04 4.59 15.39
C PRO A 12 -22.58 5.03 15.19
N ILE A 13 -22.35 6.19 14.56
CA ILE A 13 -21.04 6.71 14.21
C ILE A 13 -20.36 7.36 15.44
N GLU A 14 -21.12 7.96 16.37
CA GLU A 14 -20.52 8.69 17.51
C GLU A 14 -20.10 7.76 18.67
N THR A 15 -20.67 6.56 18.77
CA THR A 15 -20.33 5.60 19.84
C THR A 15 -18.96 4.93 19.65
N ARG A 16 -18.37 4.97 18.45
CA ARG A 16 -17.08 4.29 18.16
C ARG A 16 -15.84 5.15 18.44
N ALA A 17 -16.00 6.38 18.91
CA ALA A 17 -14.89 7.29 19.18
C ALA A 17 -14.22 7.09 20.55
N ARG A 18 -14.71 6.18 21.42
CA ARG A 18 -14.20 6.04 22.80
C ARG A 18 -13.46 4.74 23.12
N GLU A 19 -13.26 3.85 22.15
CA GLU A 19 -12.65 2.55 22.40
C GLU A 19 -11.53 2.22 21.40
N THR A 20 -10.51 3.07 21.31
CA THR A 20 -9.22 2.74 20.67
C THR A 20 -8.03 3.34 21.42
N ALA A 21 -8.02 3.24 22.75
CA ALA A 21 -6.80 3.43 23.54
C ALA A 21 -6.11 2.09 23.78
N SER A 22 -5.50 1.52 22.73
CA SER A 22 -4.39 0.56 22.86
C SER A 22 -3.65 0.44 21.52
N THR A 23 -3.20 1.57 20.99
CA THR A 23 -2.24 1.63 19.86
C THR A 23 -0.80 1.47 20.33
N SER A 24 -0.56 0.75 21.44
CA SER A 24 0.77 0.46 21.97
C SER A 24 1.03 -1.05 21.99
N ARG A 25 1.21 -1.64 20.81
CA ARG A 25 1.97 -2.88 20.60
C ARG A 25 2.13 -3.16 19.09
N LEU A 26 2.76 -2.24 18.36
CA LEU A 26 3.55 -2.69 17.22
C LEU A 26 4.76 -3.40 17.83
N SER A 27 4.66 -4.72 17.91
CA SER A 27 5.63 -5.60 18.53
C SER A 27 7.04 -5.27 18.00
N SER A 28 7.99 -5.06 18.90
CA SER A 28 9.42 -4.90 18.57
C SER A 28 10.08 -6.21 18.13
N ASP A 29 9.27 -7.22 17.83
CA ASP A 29 9.70 -8.55 17.46
C ASP A 29 10.14 -8.55 15.99
N PRO A 30 11.44 -8.72 15.70
CA PRO A 30 11.96 -8.69 14.34
C PRO A 30 11.37 -9.80 13.46
N ASP A 31 10.83 -10.87 14.08
CA ASP A 31 10.24 -12.00 13.38
C ASP A 31 8.77 -11.78 13.01
N PHE A 32 8.14 -10.68 13.47
CA PHE A 32 6.74 -10.39 13.15
C PHE A 32 6.52 -10.35 11.63
N LEU A 33 7.42 -9.76 10.86
CA LEU A 33 7.28 -9.71 9.39
C LEU A 33 7.54 -11.06 8.70
N SER A 34 8.18 -12.01 9.37
CA SER A 34 8.50 -13.34 8.80
C SER A 34 7.34 -14.33 8.86
N ASN A 35 6.40 -14.13 9.79
CA ASN A 35 5.24 -15.00 10.03
C ASN A 35 3.91 -14.38 9.59
N VAL A 36 3.93 -13.20 8.98
CA VAL A 36 2.73 -12.50 8.54
C VAL A 36 2.46 -12.78 7.06
N THR A 37 1.28 -13.30 6.80
CA THR A 37 0.74 -13.61 5.48
C THR A 37 -0.12 -12.46 4.95
N PRO A 38 -0.40 -12.40 3.64
CA PRO A 38 -1.31 -11.38 3.10
C PRO A 38 -2.70 -11.39 3.73
N ASN A 39 -3.15 -12.51 4.31
CA ASN A 39 -4.46 -12.64 4.94
C ASN A 39 -4.53 -12.02 6.34
N ASP A 40 -3.39 -11.74 6.97
CA ASP A 40 -3.31 -11.10 8.28
C ASP A 40 -3.55 -9.58 8.20
N PHE A 41 -3.59 -9.04 6.97
CA PHE A 41 -3.90 -7.65 6.71
C PHE A 41 -5.35 -7.49 6.23
N PRO A 42 -6.05 -6.42 6.65
CA PRO A 42 -7.36 -6.09 6.12
C PRO A 42 -7.37 -6.01 4.59
N ARG A 43 -8.45 -6.48 3.97
CA ARG A 43 -8.68 -6.23 2.54
C ARG A 43 -9.13 -4.79 2.34
N ALA A 44 -8.17 -3.89 2.23
CA ALA A 44 -8.38 -2.45 2.15
C ALA A 44 -7.42 -1.79 1.14
N TRP A 45 -7.62 -0.50 0.90
CA TRP A 45 -6.68 0.32 0.16
C TRP A 45 -5.55 0.78 1.07
N TYR A 46 -4.32 0.69 0.57
CA TYR A 46 -3.11 1.10 1.27
C TYR A 46 -2.40 2.18 0.48
N HIS A 47 -1.96 3.23 1.18
CA HIS A 47 -1.16 4.27 0.57
C HIS A 47 0.22 3.71 0.17
N PHE A 48 0.55 3.77 -1.13
CA PHE A 48 1.85 3.37 -1.64
C PHE A 48 2.83 4.57 -1.65
N SER A 49 2.61 5.53 -2.54
CA SER A 49 3.48 6.70 -2.74
C SER A 49 2.71 7.86 -3.34
N THR A 50 3.31 9.05 -3.27
CA THR A 50 2.85 10.25 -3.97
C THR A 50 3.34 10.27 -5.42
N LYS A 51 2.62 11.01 -6.28
CA LYS A 51 3.03 11.24 -7.68
C LYS A 51 4.44 11.84 -7.78
N ASN A 52 4.75 12.82 -6.94
CA ASN A 52 6.06 13.50 -6.96
C ASN A 52 7.23 12.56 -6.62
N GLU A 53 7.00 11.57 -5.76
CA GLU A 53 8.02 10.56 -5.50
C GLU A 53 8.28 9.70 -6.74
N LEU A 54 7.21 9.27 -7.42
CA LEU A 54 7.30 8.42 -8.61
C LEU A 54 7.83 9.16 -9.85
N LEU A 55 7.70 10.49 -9.90
CA LEU A 55 8.30 11.31 -10.97
C LEU A 55 9.83 11.25 -10.98
N ARG A 56 10.46 10.84 -9.85
CA ARG A 56 11.91 10.70 -9.75
C ARG A 56 12.42 9.34 -10.25
N GLY A 57 11.52 8.42 -10.58
CA GLY A 57 11.83 7.07 -11.03
C GLY A 57 11.08 6.00 -10.22
N PRO A 58 11.40 4.71 -10.45
CA PRO A 58 10.81 3.60 -9.70
C PRO A 58 11.06 3.72 -8.19
N VAL A 59 10.04 3.45 -7.39
CA VAL A 59 10.10 3.51 -5.92
C VAL A 59 9.79 2.13 -5.36
N VAL A 60 10.69 1.59 -4.52
CA VAL A 60 10.51 0.30 -3.86
C VAL A 60 10.03 0.50 -2.43
N LYS A 61 8.98 -0.23 -2.03
CA LYS A 61 8.47 -0.24 -0.65
C LYS A 61 8.12 -1.66 -0.20
N SER A 62 8.35 -1.94 1.08
CA SER A 62 7.86 -3.16 1.72
C SER A 62 6.53 -2.86 2.40
N ILE A 63 5.45 -3.43 1.86
CA ILE A 63 4.07 -3.19 2.29
C ILE A 63 3.37 -4.54 2.45
N LEU A 64 2.79 -4.78 3.62
CA LEU A 64 2.04 -6.01 3.92
C LEU A 64 2.82 -7.31 3.63
N GLY A 65 4.08 -7.36 4.04
CA GLY A 65 4.94 -8.53 3.81
C GLY A 65 5.37 -8.74 2.35
N LYS A 66 5.02 -7.82 1.43
CA LYS A 66 5.43 -7.84 0.03
C LYS A 66 6.41 -6.72 -0.27
N ARG A 67 7.41 -7.00 -1.09
CA ARG A 67 8.32 -5.99 -1.64
C ARG A 67 7.80 -5.58 -3.02
N LEU A 68 7.31 -4.36 -3.13
CA LEU A 68 6.62 -3.83 -4.31
C LEU A 68 7.42 -2.70 -4.93
N VAL A 69 7.30 -2.54 -6.25
CA VAL A 69 7.85 -1.41 -7.01
C VAL A 69 6.71 -0.62 -7.63
N GLY A 70 6.70 0.70 -7.42
CA GLY A 70 5.80 1.61 -8.09
C GLY A 70 6.54 2.49 -9.09
N PHE A 71 5.87 2.84 -10.18
CA PHE A 71 6.42 3.71 -11.23
C PHE A 71 5.31 4.55 -11.87
N LEU A 72 5.70 5.59 -12.60
CA LEU A 72 4.80 6.31 -13.50
C LEU A 72 5.23 6.03 -14.93
N THR A 73 4.29 5.68 -15.79
CA THR A 73 4.52 5.63 -17.24
C THR A 73 4.86 7.02 -17.79
N LYS A 74 5.31 7.08 -19.04
CA LYS A 74 5.56 8.33 -19.75
C LYS A 74 4.29 9.19 -19.86
N SER A 75 3.12 8.57 -20.06
CA SER A 75 1.83 9.28 -20.02
C SER A 75 1.38 9.70 -18.61
N GLY A 76 2.14 9.33 -17.57
CA GLY A 76 1.88 9.67 -16.18
C GLY A 76 0.87 8.77 -15.48
N GLN A 77 0.64 7.56 -16.01
CA GLN A 77 -0.20 6.55 -15.37
C GLN A 77 0.60 5.78 -14.31
N PRO A 78 0.07 5.59 -13.10
CA PRO A 78 0.76 4.82 -12.06
C PRO A 78 0.62 3.32 -12.28
N GLY A 79 1.71 2.60 -12.05
CA GLY A 79 1.74 1.14 -11.96
C GLY A 79 2.41 0.69 -10.67
N VAL A 80 1.99 -0.45 -10.13
CA VAL A 80 2.63 -1.11 -8.99
C VAL A 80 2.74 -2.60 -9.29
N LEU A 81 3.94 -3.17 -9.14
CA LEU A 81 4.26 -4.57 -9.40
C LEU A 81 4.96 -5.19 -8.19
N ASP A 82 5.02 -6.52 -8.11
CA ASP A 82 6.01 -7.18 -7.26
C ASP A 82 7.41 -6.74 -7.70
N ASN A 83 8.30 -6.43 -6.76
CA ASN A 83 9.66 -5.95 -7.04
C ASN A 83 10.61 -7.09 -7.45
N ARG A 84 10.14 -7.97 -8.33
CA ARG A 84 10.84 -9.18 -8.76
C ARG A 84 10.51 -9.46 -10.21
N CYS A 85 11.52 -9.39 -11.07
CA CYS A 85 11.36 -9.74 -12.47
C CYS A 85 10.95 -11.23 -12.62
N ILE A 86 9.93 -11.51 -13.44
CA ILE A 86 9.48 -12.88 -13.69
C ILE A 86 10.51 -13.75 -14.41
N HIS A 87 11.49 -13.13 -15.08
CA HIS A 87 12.52 -13.86 -15.82
C HIS A 87 13.52 -14.54 -14.87
N MET A 88 14.31 -13.75 -14.14
CA MET A 88 15.36 -14.26 -13.25
C MET A 88 15.34 -13.63 -11.85
N GLY A 89 14.25 -12.94 -11.49
CA GLY A 89 14.07 -12.41 -10.14
C GLY A 89 14.86 -11.15 -9.81
N SER A 90 15.41 -10.43 -10.80
CA SER A 90 16.11 -9.17 -10.57
C SER A 90 15.22 -8.12 -9.90
N ASP A 91 15.83 -7.26 -9.07
CA ASP A 91 15.16 -6.13 -8.42
C ASP A 91 14.72 -5.10 -9.46
N LEU A 92 13.41 -5.00 -9.70
CA LEU A 92 12.84 -4.09 -10.71
C LEU A 92 13.00 -2.62 -10.34
N GLY A 93 13.20 -2.29 -9.05
CA GLY A 93 13.48 -0.95 -8.59
C GLY A 93 14.82 -0.40 -9.04
N THR A 94 15.74 -1.26 -9.49
CA THR A 94 17.02 -0.85 -10.10
C THR A 94 16.91 -0.57 -11.60
N GLY A 95 15.73 -0.80 -12.18
CA GLY A 95 15.42 -0.54 -13.58
C GLY A 95 15.00 0.91 -13.85
N CYS A 96 14.29 1.13 -14.95
CA CYS A 96 13.82 2.44 -15.37
C CYS A 96 12.49 2.35 -16.13
N VAL A 97 11.82 3.49 -16.31
CA VAL A 97 10.59 3.55 -17.12
C VAL A 97 10.96 3.80 -18.58
N VAL A 98 10.45 2.96 -19.47
CA VAL A 98 10.61 3.08 -20.93
C VAL A 98 9.23 3.16 -21.57
N GLY A 99 8.86 4.36 -22.01
CA GLY A 99 7.53 4.59 -22.58
C GLY A 99 6.43 4.29 -21.56
N GLU A 100 5.58 3.31 -21.86
CA GLU A 100 4.47 2.91 -20.98
C GLU A 100 4.80 1.72 -20.07
N SER A 101 6.06 1.31 -20.02
CA SER A 101 6.50 0.11 -19.32
C SER A 101 7.60 0.36 -18.30
N LEU A 102 7.66 -0.50 -17.29
CA LEU A 102 8.82 -0.61 -16.42
C LEU A 102 9.80 -1.62 -17.04
N GLU A 103 11.04 -1.20 -17.26
CA GLU A 103 12.11 -2.04 -17.80
C GLU A 103 13.04 -2.49 -16.67
N GLY A 104 13.26 -3.81 -16.54
CA GLY A 104 14.20 -4.38 -15.59
C GLY A 104 15.66 -4.23 -16.02
N SER A 105 16.56 -4.00 -15.07
CA SER A 105 17.99 -3.67 -15.32
C SER A 105 18.86 -4.78 -15.91
N LEU A 106 18.46 -6.05 -15.80
CA LEU A 106 19.32 -7.18 -16.18
C LEU A 106 19.23 -7.52 -17.67
N HIS A 107 18.04 -7.87 -18.15
CA HIS A 107 17.79 -8.29 -19.54
C HIS A 107 16.76 -7.40 -20.25
N HIS A 108 16.52 -6.19 -19.72
CA HIS A 108 15.63 -5.20 -20.32
C HIS A 108 14.19 -5.72 -20.57
N TRP A 109 13.72 -6.65 -19.74
CA TRP A 109 12.35 -7.11 -19.81
C TRP A 109 11.41 -5.99 -19.43
N GLN A 110 10.40 -5.73 -20.25
CA GLN A 110 9.41 -4.67 -20.07
C GLN A 110 8.08 -5.24 -19.59
N PHE A 111 7.47 -4.54 -18.64
CA PHE A 111 6.19 -4.89 -17.99
C PHE A 111 5.10 -3.89 -18.35
#